data_AF-X1RIA3-F1
#
_entry.id   AF-X1RIA3-F1
#
_cell.length_a   1.000
_cell.length_b   1.000
_cell.length_c   1.000
_cell.angle_alpha   90.00
_cell.angle_beta   90.00
_cell.angle_gamma   90.00
#
_symmetry.space_group_name_H-M   'P 1'
#
loop_
_entity.id
_entity.type
_entity.pdbx_description
1 polymer ?
#
loop_
_entity_poly.entity_id
_entity_poly.type
_entity_poly.pdbx_seq_one_letter_code
_entity_poly.pdbx_strand_id
1 'polypeptide(L)'
;ADRKSKQMIRKAIRQNRKAKIIVTGCYAQSDYEDLQKIEGINLIAGNGEKNDILQQLEKMDFHDTVIRVKPAKYLKKYDSILKTKSSSLHTRAWLKIQDGCNRFCTYCKVPYVSWLVSYLVIWLGK
;
A
#
# COMPACT_ATOMS: atom_id res chain seq x y z
N ALA A 1 0.81 14.54 -0.73
CA ALA A 1 0.97 13.32 -1.56
C ALA A 1 -0.38 12.62 -1.76
N ASP A 2 -1.21 12.60 -0.72
CA ASP A 2 -2.46 11.82 -0.64
C ASP A 2 -3.50 12.21 -1.70
N ARG A 3 -3.53 13.48 -2.13
CA ARG A 3 -4.38 13.94 -3.24
C ARG A 3 -4.12 13.16 -4.53
N LYS A 4 -2.84 12.94 -4.89
CA LYS A 4 -2.47 12.18 -6.10
C LYS A 4 -2.90 10.71 -5.96
N SER A 5 -2.77 10.15 -4.76
CA SER A 5 -3.21 8.79 -4.43
C SER A 5 -4.71 8.61 -4.61
N LYS A 6 -5.52 9.50 -4.01
CA LYS A 6 -6.99 9.49 -4.18
C LYS A 6 -7.37 9.64 -5.66
N GLN A 7 -6.68 10.49 -6.41
CA GLN A 7 -6.91 10.64 -7.85
C GLN A 7 -6.61 9.36 -8.63
N MET A 8 -5.50 8.67 -8.33
CA MET A 8 -5.14 7.41 -8.97
C MET A 8 -6.14 6.30 -8.64
N ILE A 9 -6.58 6.18 -7.38
CA ILE A 9 -7.57 5.19 -6.96
C ILE A 9 -8.88 5.39 -7.72
N ARG A 10 -9.41 6.63 -7.76
CA ARG A 10 -10.63 6.95 -8.50
C ARG A 10 -10.47 6.75 -10.01
N LYS A 11 -9.28 6.98 -10.56
CA LYS A 11 -8.99 6.70 -11.96
C LYS A 11 -9.04 5.19 -12.22
N ALA A 12 -8.43 4.36 -11.37
CA ALA A 12 -8.44 2.91 -11.50
C ALA A 12 -9.87 2.34 -11.43
N ILE A 13 -10.68 2.79 -10.47
CA ILE A 13 -12.09 2.39 -10.34
C ILE A 13 -12.88 2.74 -11.60
N ARG A 14 -12.70 3.96 -12.14
CA ARG A 14 -13.39 4.40 -13.37
C ARG A 14 -12.97 3.64 -14.61
N GLN A 15 -11.70 3.23 -14.69
CA GLN A 15 -11.19 2.49 -15.85
C GLN A 15 -11.80 1.10 -15.94
N ASN A 16 -12.12 0.45 -14.82
CA ASN A 16 -12.81 -0.83 -14.82
C ASN A 16 -13.58 -1.06 -13.52
N ARG A 17 -14.91 -0.92 -13.59
CA ARG A 17 -15.80 -1.14 -12.43
C ARG A 17 -15.86 -2.61 -11.96
N LYS A 18 -15.39 -3.57 -12.76
CA LYS A 18 -15.32 -5.00 -12.39
C LYS A 18 -13.98 -5.38 -11.76
N ALA A 19 -12.98 -4.51 -11.78
CA ALA A 19 -11.67 -4.81 -11.22
C ALA A 19 -11.73 -4.80 -9.68
N LYS A 20 -11.02 -5.75 -9.06
CA LYS A 20 -10.75 -5.70 -7.61
C LYS A 20 -9.72 -4.60 -7.33
N ILE A 21 -10.08 -3.59 -6.56
CA ILE A 21 -9.22 -2.47 -6.21
C ILE A 21 -8.66 -2.68 -4.82
N ILE A 22 -7.34 -2.75 -4.73
CA ILE A 22 -6.59 -2.91 -3.48
C ILE A 22 -5.77 -1.66 -3.28
N VAL A 23 -5.81 -1.12 -2.06
CA VAL A 23 -5.02 0.04 -1.67
C VAL A 23 -4.09 -0.37 -0.54
N THR A 24 -2.80 -0.15 -0.75
CA THR A 24 -1.76 -0.41 0.25
C THR A 24 -0.71 0.70 0.26
N GLY A 25 0.23 0.65 1.19
CA GLY A 25 1.27 1.66 1.38
C GLY A 25 1.04 2.55 2.60
N CYS A 26 1.93 3.54 2.77
CA CYS A 26 1.89 4.46 3.92
C CYS A 26 0.57 5.22 4.09
N TYR A 27 -0.15 5.51 2.98
CA TYR A 27 -1.44 6.20 3.05
C TYR A 27 -2.51 5.28 3.64
N ALA A 28 -2.55 4.01 3.24
CA ALA A 28 -3.40 2.99 3.88
C ALA A 28 -2.99 2.71 5.33
N GLN A 29 -1.72 2.95 5.70
CA GLN A 29 -1.26 2.76 7.07
C GLN A 29 -1.63 3.92 8.01
N SER A 30 -1.70 5.16 7.50
CA SER A 30 -1.93 6.36 8.33
C SER A 30 -3.34 6.91 8.27
N ASP A 31 -4.03 6.74 7.15
CA ASP A 31 -5.26 7.47 6.84
C ASP A 31 -6.29 6.53 6.18
N TYR A 32 -6.49 5.33 6.74
CA TYR A 32 -7.37 4.31 6.16
C TYR A 32 -8.85 4.66 6.29
N GLU A 33 -9.26 5.38 7.33
CA GLU A 33 -10.65 5.86 7.46
C GLU A 33 -11.03 6.77 6.30
N ASP A 34 -10.05 7.51 5.79
CA ASP A 34 -10.20 8.42 4.67
C ASP A 34 -10.33 7.70 3.33
N LEU A 35 -9.72 6.51 3.23
CA LEU A 35 -9.85 5.60 2.10
C LEU A 35 -11.17 4.83 2.14
N GLN A 36 -11.66 4.46 3.32
CA GLN A 36 -12.93 3.75 3.50
C GLN A 36 -14.12 4.52 2.92
N LYS A 37 -14.04 5.86 2.89
CA LYS A 37 -15.04 6.76 2.28
C LYS A 37 -15.08 6.70 0.75
N ILE A 38 -14.13 6.02 0.10
CA ILE A 38 -14.08 5.90 -1.36
C ILE A 38 -14.72 4.57 -1.76
N GLU A 39 -15.91 4.66 -2.34
CA GLU A 39 -16.60 3.50 -2.92
C GLU A 39 -15.80 2.85 -4.05
N GLY A 40 -15.88 1.52 -4.13
CA GLY A 40 -15.18 0.72 -5.14
C GLY A 40 -13.77 0.27 -4.74
N ILE A 41 -13.34 0.53 -3.51
CA ILE A 41 -12.16 -0.14 -2.92
C ILE A 41 -12.61 -1.46 -2.30
N ASN A 42 -11.94 -2.56 -2.63
CA ASN A 42 -12.27 -3.89 -2.09
C ASN A 42 -11.40 -4.23 -0.85
N LEU A 43 -10.15 -3.79 -0.82
CA LEU A 43 -9.23 -4.07 0.28
C LEU A 43 -8.34 -2.87 0.58
N ILE A 44 -8.27 -2.47 1.85
CA ILE A 44 -7.30 -1.51 2.38
C ILE A 44 -6.32 -2.29 3.27
N ALA A 45 -5.08 -2.46 2.81
CA ALA A 45 -4.06 -3.24 3.48
C ALA A 45 -2.89 -2.36 3.93
N GLY A 46 -2.55 -2.40 5.22
CA GLY A 46 -1.37 -1.73 5.79
C GLY A 46 -0.05 -2.32 5.28
N ASN A 47 1.08 -1.72 5.66
CA ASN A 47 2.38 -2.09 5.10
C ASN A 47 2.82 -3.51 5.45
N GLY A 48 2.47 -4.00 6.63
CA GLY A 48 2.83 -5.35 7.09
C GLY A 48 2.10 -6.47 6.34
N GLU A 49 0.96 -6.16 5.75
CA GLU A 49 0.10 -7.13 5.07
C GLU A 49 0.48 -7.28 3.59
N LYS A 50 1.39 -6.43 3.07
CA LYS A 50 1.69 -6.34 1.64
C LYS A 50 2.15 -7.65 0.99
N ASN A 51 2.94 -8.46 1.71
CA ASN A 51 3.47 -9.73 1.17
C ASN A 51 2.39 -10.81 1.08
N ASP A 52 1.40 -10.73 1.96
CA ASP A 52 0.36 -11.74 2.07
C ASP A 52 -0.88 -11.36 1.24
N ILE A 53 -0.90 -10.19 0.59
CA ILE A 53 -2.02 -9.72 -0.25
C ILE A 53 -2.46 -10.79 -1.25
N LEU A 54 -1.52 -11.47 -1.92
CA LEU A 54 -1.86 -12.49 -2.92
C LEU A 54 -2.56 -13.71 -2.29
N GLN A 55 -2.04 -14.24 -1.19
CA GLN A 55 -2.68 -15.35 -0.45
C GLN A 55 -4.03 -14.93 0.14
N GLN A 56 -4.14 -13.67 0.54
CA GLN A 56 -5.35 -13.06 1.06
C GLN A 56 -6.44 -12.91 -0.02
N LEU A 57 -6.06 -12.69 -1.29
CA LEU A 57 -6.99 -12.48 -2.40
C LEU A 57 -7.74 -13.73 -2.83
N GLU A 58 -7.11 -14.91 -2.72
CA GLU A 58 -7.72 -16.19 -3.13
C GLU A 58 -8.83 -16.65 -2.17
N LYS A 59 -8.79 -16.17 -0.91
CA LYS A 59 -9.67 -16.64 0.17
C LYS A 59 -10.79 -15.66 0.53
N MET A 60 -10.90 -14.54 -0.18
CA MET A 60 -11.84 -13.46 0.17
C MET A 60 -12.86 -13.17 -0.92
N ASP A 61 -14.13 -13.21 -0.50
CA ASP A 61 -15.26 -12.65 -1.23
C ASP A 61 -15.42 -11.17 -0.85
N PHE A 62 -15.19 -10.29 -1.82
CA PHE A 62 -15.19 -8.84 -1.61
C PHE A 62 -16.56 -8.23 -1.86
N HIS A 63 -17.56 -8.63 -1.07
CA HIS A 63 -18.86 -7.96 -1.08
C HIS A 63 -18.77 -6.55 -0.47
N ASP A 64 -18.01 -6.40 0.62
CA ASP A 64 -17.74 -5.12 1.29
C ASP A 64 -16.24 -4.77 1.30
N THR A 65 -15.91 -3.50 1.58
CA THR A 65 -14.54 -3.04 1.77
C THR A 65 -13.92 -3.70 3.00
N VAL A 66 -12.90 -4.53 2.79
CA VAL A 66 -12.16 -5.16 3.89
C VAL A 66 -11.00 -4.25 4.33
N ILE A 67 -10.84 -4.04 5.64
CA ILE A 67 -9.74 -3.24 6.22
C ILE A 67 -8.79 -4.15 6.98
N ARG A 68 -7.51 -4.12 6.64
CA ARG A 68 -6.43 -4.87 7.28
C ARG A 68 -5.23 -3.97 7.57
N VAL A 69 -5.34 -3.18 8.63
CA VAL A 69 -4.28 -2.25 9.05
C VAL A 69 -3.91 -2.56 10.48
N LYS A 70 -2.70 -3.11 10.68
CA LYS A 70 -2.13 -3.31 12.02
C LYS A 70 -1.37 -2.06 12.45
N PRO A 71 -1.35 -1.71 13.74
CA PRO A 71 -0.53 -0.61 14.24
C PRO A 71 0.95 -0.76 13.86
N ALA A 72 1.63 0.35 13.56
CA ALA A 72 3.01 0.35 13.06
C ALA A 72 4.00 -0.40 13.98
N LYS A 73 3.75 -0.39 15.29
CA LYS A 73 4.55 -1.10 16.31
C LYS A 73 4.55 -2.63 16.17
N TYR A 74 3.57 -3.20 15.48
CA TYR A 74 3.45 -4.65 15.24
C TYR A 74 3.91 -5.07 13.85
N LEU A 75 4.42 -4.13 13.05
CA LEU A 75 4.97 -4.44 11.73
C LEU A 75 6.28 -5.20 11.92
N LYS A 76 6.34 -6.45 11.46
CA LYS A 76 7.59 -7.20 11.41
C LYS A 76 8.60 -6.42 10.55
N LYS A 77 9.84 -6.32 11.02
CA LYS A 77 10.94 -5.75 10.22
C LYS A 77 11.04 -6.55 8.93
N TYR A 78 10.84 -5.86 7.82
CA TYR A 78 10.81 -6.49 6.50
C TYR A 78 12.24 -6.89 6.12
N ASP A 79 12.56 -8.17 6.23
CA ASP A 79 13.68 -8.77 5.51
C ASP A 79 13.23 -9.05 4.08
N SER A 80 13.34 -8.05 3.21
CA SER A 80 13.49 -8.35 1.79
C SER A 80 14.94 -8.33 1.42
N ILE A 81 15.44 -9.53 1.15
CA ILE A 81 16.52 -9.77 0.22
C ILE A 81 16.28 -8.87 -1.02
N LEU A 82 17.16 -7.87 -1.16
CA LEU A 82 17.61 -7.19 -2.37
C LEU A 82 16.82 -7.52 -3.65
N LYS A 83 15.55 -7.11 -3.73
CA LYS A 83 14.86 -7.02 -5.02
C LYS A 83 15.20 -5.67 -5.63
N THR A 84 16.38 -5.57 -6.23
CA THR A 84 16.76 -4.41 -7.04
C THR A 84 15.78 -4.33 -8.21
N LYS A 85 14.86 -3.36 -8.15
CA LYS A 85 14.05 -3.00 -9.31
C LYS A 85 14.95 -2.25 -10.29
N SER A 86 15.69 -3.00 -11.11
CA SER A 86 16.16 -2.47 -12.38
C SER A 86 14.93 -2.40 -13.29
N SER A 87 14.40 -1.20 -13.55
CA SER A 87 13.61 -1.06 -14.77
C SER A 87 14.62 -1.20 -15.91
N SER A 88 14.27 -1.93 -16.97
CA SER A 88 15.15 -2.19 -18.11
C SER A 88 15.66 -0.91 -18.83
N LEU A 89 15.20 0.27 -18.42
CA LEU A 89 15.49 1.58 -19.00
C LEU A 89 16.44 2.43 -18.13
N HIS A 90 16.80 1.99 -16.93
CA HIS A 90 17.72 2.74 -16.06
C HIS A 90 19.07 2.02 -15.96
N THR A 91 20.16 2.76 -16.20
CA THR A 91 21.54 2.29 -16.00
C THR A 91 21.96 2.23 -14.53
N ARG A 92 21.07 2.65 -13.61
CA ARG A 92 21.32 2.69 -12.16
C ARG A 92 20.18 2.01 -11.42
N ALA A 93 20.54 1.20 -10.42
CA ALA A 93 19.58 0.51 -9.57
C ALA A 93 19.39 1.25 -8.25
N TRP A 94 18.16 1.20 -7.72
CA TRP A 94 17.85 1.73 -6.40
C TRP A 94 18.12 0.66 -5.34
N LEU A 95 19.08 0.93 -4.45
CA LEU A 95 19.39 0.08 -3.31
C LEU A 95 18.88 0.73 -2.03
N LYS A 96 17.95 0.06 -1.36
CA LYS A 96 17.42 0.53 -0.07
C LYS A 96 18.40 0.16 1.04
N ILE A 97 19.09 1.16 1.59
CA ILE A 97 20.06 0.99 2.69
C ILE A 97 19.34 1.05 4.05
N GLN A 98 18.37 1.95 4.20
CA GLN A 98 17.60 2.14 5.42
C GLN A 98 16.13 2.37 5.09
N ASP A 99 15.28 1.97 6.03
CA ASP A 99 13.87 2.33 6.07
C ASP A 99 13.52 3.04 7.37
N GLY A 100 12.71 4.09 7.29
CA GLY A 100 12.28 4.85 8.46
C GLY A 100 13.34 5.74 9.11
N CYS A 101 12.96 6.41 10.19
CA CYS A 101 13.80 7.34 10.94
C CYS A 101 13.38 7.36 12.42
N ASN A 102 14.36 7.34 13.33
CA ASN A 102 14.13 7.42 14.79
C ASN A 102 14.17 8.86 15.33
N ARG A 103 14.03 9.87 14.45
CA ARG A 103 13.99 11.29 14.83
C ARG A 103 12.56 11.81 14.83
N PHE A 104 12.13 12.36 15.96
CA PHE A 104 10.80 12.92 16.16
C PHE A 104 10.77 14.41 15.82
N CYS A 105 10.93 14.74 14.54
CA CYS A 105 10.76 16.11 14.10
C CYS A 105 9.29 16.53 14.24
N THR A 106 9.02 17.76 14.65
CA THR A 106 7.67 18.32 14.88
C THR A 106 6.72 18.20 13.68
N TYR A 107 7.26 18.16 12.46
CA TYR A 107 6.50 18.06 11.22
C TYR A 107 6.45 16.65 10.61
N CYS A 108 7.18 15.67 11.18
CA CYS A 108 7.47 14.42 10.50
C CYS A 108 6.61 13.26 11.02
N LYS A 109 5.72 12.73 10.17
CA LYS A 109 4.90 11.55 10.50
C LYS A 109 5.64 10.21 10.39
N VAL A 110 6.87 10.20 9.87
CA VAL A 110 7.65 8.98 9.55
C VAL A 110 7.77 8.00 10.73
N PRO A 111 8.06 8.45 11.97
CA PRO A 111 8.17 7.54 13.11
C PRO A 111 6.91 6.70 13.38
N TYR A 112 5.75 7.18 12.92
CA TYR A 112 4.45 6.55 13.20
C TYR A 112 3.92 5.69 12.06
N VAL A 113 4.49 5.79 10.85
CA VAL A 113 3.88 5.20 9.63
C VAL A 113 4.78 4.23 8.86
N SER A 114 6.04 4.04 9.29
CA SER A 114 7.09 3.15 8.72
C SER A 114 6.98 2.86 7.21
N TRP A 115 7.84 3.50 6.42
CA TRP A 115 7.71 3.62 4.96
C TRP A 115 7.67 2.29 4.19
N LEU A 116 6.76 2.23 3.23
CA LEU A 116 6.98 1.82 1.84
C LEU A 116 5.77 2.37 1.06
N VAL A 117 5.98 3.34 0.17
CA VAL A 117 4.90 3.76 -0.75
C VAL A 117 4.76 2.67 -1.79
N SER A 118 3.64 1.96 -1.78
CA SER A 118 3.29 1.04 -2.83
C SER A 118 1.79 1.08 -3.00
N TYR A 119 1.31 1.94 -3.89
CA TYR A 119 -0.02 1.77 -4.44
C TYR A 119 0.06 0.55 -5.36
N LEU A 120 -0.45 -0.58 -4.88
CA LEU A 120 -0.52 -1.79 -5.68
C LEU A 120 -1.98 -1.97 -6.10
N VAL A 121 -2.32 -1.43 -7.27
CA VAL A 121 -3.55 -1.78 -7.96
C VAL A 121 -3.31 -3.15 -8.58
N ILE A 122 -3.74 -4.21 -7.91
CA ILE A 122 -3.70 -5.56 -8.48
C ILE A 122 -4.93 -5.72 -9.34
N TRP A 123 -4.74 -5.78 -10.66
CA TRP A 123 -5.76 -6.26 -11.57
C TRP A 123 -5.86 -7.78 -11.42
N LEU A 124 -6.88 -8.25 -10.73
CA LEU A 124 -7.32 -9.64 -10.82
C LEU A 124 -8.57 -9.67 -11.69
N GLY A 125 -8.38 -9.69 -13.00
CA GLY A 125 -9.42 -10.12 -13.93
C GLY A 125 -9.40 -11.64 -14.05
N LYS A 126 -10.57 -12.26 -14.01
CA LYS A 126 -10.82 -13.40 -14.89
C LYS A 126 -11.03 -12.85 -16.30
#